data_AF-A0A9E5SQX2-F1
#
_entry.id   AF-A0A9E5SQX2-F1
#
_cell.length_a   1.000
_cell.length_b   1.000
_cell.length_c   1.000
_cell.angle_alpha   90.00
_cell.angle_beta   90.00
_cell.angle_gamma   90.00
#
_symmetry.space_group_name_H-M   'P 1'
#
loop_
_entity.id
_entity.type
_entity.pdbx_description
1 polymer ?
#
loop_
_entity_poly.entity_id
_entity_poly.type
_entity_poly.pdbx_seq_one_letter_code
_entity_poly.pdbx_strand_id
1 'polypeptide(L)'
;MRKIARYVIVILCIALALSGCASNESQSASTQLPGGGGQSPAASSSSMPQTSQQGGGGGQMIEPKQLISKVEAAQLLGEPVKDGMTDEKPALGMKICFYAAENSASKSYLQIAVVQSAMLPQGQGQGQGQPQTSASSGTSSQPGAQGGGQSSNSPQASQGSSGGGEQLTPKALYEALKQSMEDLNSAETGRIGDDNFLTAQGMGILSGEYYIYVSAGSNDPAAIPVIVKAAGEMSIRNLKRIQGE
;
A
#
# COMPACT_ATOMS: atom_id res chain seq x y z
N MET A 1 31.12 -10.54 -19.46
CA MET A 1 31.05 -9.46 -20.48
C MET A 1 29.72 -9.41 -21.26
N ARG A 2 29.11 -10.54 -21.66
CA ARG A 2 27.82 -10.53 -22.42
C ARG A 2 26.59 -9.98 -21.66
N LYS A 3 26.59 -10.03 -20.32
CA LYS A 3 25.49 -9.51 -19.49
C LYS A 3 25.52 -7.98 -19.37
N ILE A 4 26.71 -7.39 -19.30
CA ILE A 4 26.91 -5.94 -19.17
C ILE A 4 26.48 -5.23 -20.47
N ALA A 5 26.75 -5.84 -21.64
CA ALA A 5 26.32 -5.30 -22.93
C ALA A 5 24.79 -5.20 -23.10
N ARG A 6 24.01 -6.08 -22.43
CA ARG A 6 22.54 -6.02 -22.46
C ARG A 6 21.96 -4.88 -21.62
N TYR A 7 22.59 -4.57 -20.48
CA TYR A 7 22.16 -3.47 -19.63
C TYR A 7 22.42 -2.09 -20.25
N VAL A 8 23.52 -1.93 -20.99
CA VAL A 8 23.85 -0.66 -21.66
C VAL A 8 22.85 -0.34 -22.79
N ILE A 9 22.37 -1.35 -23.52
CA ILE A 9 21.39 -1.18 -24.61
C ILE A 9 19.99 -0.81 -24.07
N VAL A 10 19.57 -1.39 -22.94
CA VAL A 10 18.25 -1.11 -22.35
C VAL A 10 18.19 0.28 -21.71
N ILE A 11 19.27 0.73 -21.07
CA ILE A 11 19.33 2.07 -20.45
C ILE A 11 19.33 3.17 -21.53
N LEU A 12 19.95 2.93 -22.69
CA LEU A 12 19.95 3.88 -23.82
C LEU A 12 18.55 4.09 -24.42
N CYS A 13 17.67 3.08 -24.40
CA CYS A 13 16.31 3.19 -24.94
C CYS A 13 15.35 3.98 -24.02
N ILE A 14 15.60 4.02 -22.71
CA ILE A 14 14.72 4.70 -21.74
C ILE A 14 14.95 6.22 -21.75
N ALA A 15 16.17 6.68 -22.07
CA ALA A 15 16.50 8.11 -22.08
C ALA A 15 15.92 8.90 -23.27
N LEU A 16 15.46 8.22 -24.33
CA LEU A 16 14.95 8.87 -25.55
C LEU A 16 13.43 9.18 -25.51
N ALA A 17 12.73 8.87 -24.42
CA ALA A 17 11.27 8.96 -24.35
C ALA A 17 10.70 10.19 -23.60
N LEU A 18 11.52 11.17 -23.17
CA LEU A 18 11.06 12.31 -22.33
C LEU A 18 11.25 13.68 -22.99
N SER A 19 10.86 13.81 -24.26
CA SER A 19 10.73 15.12 -24.94
C SER A 19 9.25 15.43 -25.21
N GLY A 20 8.74 16.51 -24.61
CA GLY A 20 7.42 17.12 -24.85
C GLY A 20 6.41 16.82 -23.74
N CYS A 21 5.66 17.75 -23.14
CA CYS A 21 5.35 19.17 -23.37
C CYS A 21 5.23 19.83 -21.97
N ALA A 22 5.79 20.99 -21.62
CA ALA A 22 5.59 22.36 -22.11
C ALA A 22 4.15 22.92 -21.89
N SER A 23 4.08 23.93 -20.99
CA SER A 23 3.09 25.05 -20.91
C SER A 23 1.72 24.73 -20.25
N ASN A 24 1.03 25.60 -19.47
CA ASN A 24 1.26 26.96 -18.96
C ASN A 24 0.35 27.23 -17.72
N GLU A 25 0.64 28.34 -17.02
CA GLU A 25 -0.04 29.04 -15.91
C GLU A 25 -1.56 28.88 -15.63
N SER A 26 -1.95 29.01 -14.35
CA SER A 26 -2.91 30.03 -13.91
C SER A 26 -2.85 30.29 -12.39
N GLN A 27 -2.60 31.55 -12.03
CA GLN A 27 -2.78 32.15 -10.71
C GLN A 27 -4.27 32.23 -10.35
N SER A 28 -4.60 32.08 -9.07
CA SER A 28 -5.72 32.78 -8.45
C SER A 28 -5.44 32.96 -6.97
N ALA A 29 -5.08 34.19 -6.63
CA ALA A 29 -5.11 34.72 -5.28
C ALA A 29 -6.55 35.10 -4.94
N SER A 30 -7.00 34.78 -3.73
CA SER A 30 -8.12 35.47 -3.09
C SER A 30 -7.70 35.86 -1.67
N THR A 31 -7.47 37.15 -1.52
CA THR A 31 -7.24 37.86 -0.27
C THR A 31 -8.58 38.10 0.43
N GLN A 32 -8.71 37.75 1.71
CA GLN A 32 -9.67 38.42 2.59
C GLN A 32 -9.18 38.40 4.05
N LEU A 33 -8.93 39.60 4.59
CA LEU A 33 -8.63 39.95 5.99
C LEU A 33 -9.93 40.51 6.64
N PRO A 34 -9.92 41.04 7.90
CA PRO A 34 -9.95 40.33 9.18
C PRO A 34 -11.17 40.76 10.03
N GLY A 35 -11.62 39.93 10.98
CA GLY A 35 -12.70 40.29 11.90
C GLY A 35 -12.39 39.84 13.32
N GLY A 36 -12.11 40.79 14.20
CA GLY A 36 -11.81 40.58 15.62
C GLY A 36 -13.06 40.53 16.50
N GLY A 37 -12.90 39.95 17.69
CA GLY A 37 -13.88 39.97 18.77
C GLY A 37 -13.54 38.92 19.81
N GLY A 38 -12.86 39.31 20.89
CA GLY A 38 -12.65 38.45 22.06
C GLY A 38 -13.81 38.54 23.05
N GLN A 39 -14.04 37.47 23.82
CA GLN A 39 -14.20 37.47 25.28
C GLN A 39 -14.37 36.03 25.81
N SER A 40 -13.80 35.80 27.00
CA SER A 40 -13.68 34.52 27.72
C SER A 40 -14.92 34.20 28.59
N PRO A 41 -14.85 33.30 29.60
CA PRO A 41 -15.43 31.96 29.57
C PRO A 41 -16.61 31.77 30.54
N ALA A 42 -17.50 30.81 30.29
CA ALA A 42 -18.54 30.42 31.25
C ALA A 42 -18.73 28.89 31.30
N ALA A 43 -18.33 28.35 32.46
CA ALA A 43 -18.94 27.31 33.29
C ALA A 43 -19.67 26.11 32.64
N SER A 44 -19.05 24.95 32.85
CA SER A 44 -19.61 23.72 33.44
C SER A 44 -21.07 23.37 33.20
N SER A 45 -21.27 22.33 32.38
CA SER A 45 -22.32 21.35 32.63
C SER A 45 -21.77 19.95 32.32
N SER A 46 -21.62 19.19 33.40
CA SER A 46 -21.28 17.77 33.43
C SER A 46 -22.29 16.94 32.65
N SER A 47 -21.87 16.41 31.51
CA SER A 47 -22.52 15.31 30.82
C SER A 47 -21.49 14.21 30.59
N MET A 48 -21.85 13.02 31.04
CA MET A 48 -21.10 11.77 31.03
C MET A 48 -20.31 11.56 29.73
N PRO A 49 -19.12 10.94 29.76
CA PRO A 49 -18.59 10.34 28.56
C PRO A 49 -19.49 9.14 28.23
N GLN A 50 -20.40 9.33 27.27
CA GLN A 50 -20.88 8.22 26.47
C GLN A 50 -19.63 7.59 25.85
N THR A 51 -19.28 6.41 26.34
CA THR A 51 -18.45 5.47 25.60
C THR A 51 -19.20 5.15 24.31
N SER A 52 -19.01 5.99 23.31
CA SER A 52 -19.05 5.53 21.94
C SER A 52 -17.99 4.45 21.84
N GLN A 53 -18.42 3.20 21.98
CA GLN A 53 -17.82 2.11 21.23
C GLN A 53 -17.93 2.49 19.77
N GLN A 54 -17.00 3.31 19.33
CA GLN A 54 -16.67 3.49 17.93
C GLN A 54 -15.71 2.36 17.62
N GLY A 55 -16.27 1.14 17.54
CA GLY A 55 -15.69 0.11 16.69
C GLY A 55 -15.65 0.71 15.28
N GLY A 56 -14.47 1.07 14.83
CA GLY A 56 -14.28 1.81 13.60
C GLY A 56 -12.86 2.33 13.57
N GLY A 57 -11.90 1.42 13.38
CA GLY A 57 -10.51 1.76 13.07
C GLY A 57 -10.48 2.64 11.83
N GLY A 58 -10.56 3.95 12.02
CA GLY A 58 -10.14 4.91 11.02
C GLY A 58 -8.65 4.71 10.89
N GLY A 59 -8.22 3.98 9.85
CA GLY A 59 -6.83 3.58 9.65
C GLY A 59 -5.92 4.81 9.79
N GLN A 60 -5.23 4.90 10.92
CA GLN A 60 -4.29 5.98 11.16
C GLN A 60 -3.20 5.86 10.09
N MET A 61 -2.87 6.98 9.45
CA MET A 61 -1.75 7.05 8.52
C MET A 61 -0.45 6.77 9.29
N ILE A 62 0.14 5.59 9.08
CA ILE A 62 1.36 5.16 9.74
C ILE A 62 2.58 5.57 8.93
N GLU A 63 3.53 6.25 9.53
CA GLU A 63 4.83 6.47 8.92
C GLU A 63 5.76 5.27 9.20
N PRO A 64 6.59 4.83 8.23
CA PRO A 64 7.52 3.71 8.49
C PRO A 64 8.48 3.99 9.65
N LYS A 65 8.82 5.26 9.89
CA LYS A 65 9.63 5.71 11.04
C LYS A 65 8.96 5.52 12.40
N GLN A 66 7.63 5.40 12.44
CA GLN A 66 6.87 5.08 13.65
C GLN A 66 6.88 3.58 13.95
N LEU A 67 7.04 2.73 12.92
CA LEU A 67 7.19 1.29 13.09
C LEU A 67 8.60 0.91 13.55
N ILE A 68 9.62 1.51 12.95
CA ILE A 68 11.02 1.36 13.38
C ILE A 68 11.71 2.72 13.32
N SER A 69 12.09 3.23 14.49
CA SER A 69 12.88 4.46 14.63
C SER A 69 14.35 4.26 14.26
N LYS A 70 15.09 5.37 14.11
CA LYS A 70 16.54 5.35 13.87
C LYS A 70 17.30 4.56 14.95
N VAL A 71 16.92 4.75 16.22
CA VAL A 71 17.58 4.12 17.37
C VAL A 71 17.30 2.63 17.40
N GLU A 72 16.09 2.22 17.07
CA GLU A 72 15.72 0.80 16.91
C GLU A 72 16.43 0.16 15.72
N ALA A 73 16.51 0.85 14.58
CA ALA A 73 17.26 0.37 13.42
C ALA A 73 18.75 0.16 13.73
N ALA A 74 19.39 1.10 14.45
CA ALA A 74 20.77 0.94 14.90
C ALA A 74 20.96 -0.27 15.83
N GLN A 75 20.02 -0.50 16.74
CA GLN A 75 20.04 -1.67 17.63
C GLN A 75 19.89 -2.99 16.86
N LEU A 76 18.97 -3.03 15.89
CA LEU A 76 18.73 -4.22 15.05
C LEU A 76 19.94 -4.56 14.17
N LEU A 77 20.63 -3.54 13.64
CA LEU A 77 21.82 -3.72 12.79
C LEU A 77 23.12 -3.88 13.60
N GLY A 78 23.12 -3.54 14.89
CA GLY A 78 24.31 -3.59 15.74
C GLY A 78 25.36 -2.51 15.44
N GLU A 79 25.00 -1.48 14.66
CA GLU A 79 25.89 -0.37 14.32
C GLU A 79 25.10 0.94 14.10
N PRO A 80 25.74 2.12 14.23
CA PRO A 80 25.09 3.40 13.95
C PRO A 80 24.57 3.51 12.52
N VAL A 81 23.39 4.10 12.36
CA VAL A 81 22.76 4.35 11.07
C VAL A 81 22.57 5.84 10.83
N LYS A 82 22.59 6.22 9.55
CA LYS A 82 22.25 7.57 9.09
C LYS A 82 20.78 7.86 9.39
N ASP A 83 20.40 9.13 9.26
CA ASP A 83 18.98 9.48 9.30
C ASP A 83 18.21 8.76 8.18
N GLY A 84 17.02 8.28 8.52
CA GLY A 84 16.20 7.50 7.59
C GLY A 84 15.82 8.32 6.37
N MET A 85 16.17 7.82 5.19
CA MET A 85 15.74 8.36 3.90
C MET A 85 14.31 7.88 3.62
N THR A 86 13.41 8.82 3.34
CA THR A 86 12.00 8.51 3.10
C THR A 86 11.68 8.62 1.61
N ASP A 87 10.84 7.71 1.11
CA ASP A 87 10.28 7.74 -0.25
C ASP A 87 8.80 7.36 -0.18
N GLU A 88 8.02 7.79 -1.17
CA GLU A 88 6.60 7.48 -1.28
C GLU A 88 6.25 7.04 -2.70
N LYS A 89 5.42 6.01 -2.82
CA LYS A 89 4.82 5.57 -4.08
C LYS A 89 3.30 5.74 -3.99
N PRO A 90 2.76 6.93 -4.33
CA PRO A 90 1.34 7.23 -4.18
C PRO A 90 0.44 6.23 -4.94
N ALA A 91 0.87 5.77 -6.12
CA ALA A 91 0.13 4.79 -6.91
C ALA A 91 -0.10 3.45 -6.18
N LEU A 92 0.77 3.11 -5.22
CA LEU A 92 0.67 1.90 -4.41
C LEU A 92 0.22 2.20 -2.97
N GLY A 93 -0.10 3.45 -2.65
CA GLY A 93 -0.33 3.87 -1.27
C GLY A 93 0.81 3.51 -0.31
N MET A 94 2.05 3.52 -0.81
CA MET A 94 3.22 3.00 -0.10
C MET A 94 4.11 4.13 0.39
N LYS A 95 4.54 4.04 1.65
CA LYS A 95 5.64 4.84 2.22
C LYS A 95 6.81 3.95 2.56
N ILE A 96 8.03 4.46 2.39
CA ILE A 96 9.27 3.73 2.63
C ILE A 96 10.17 4.56 3.55
N CYS A 97 10.84 3.92 4.50
CA CYS A 97 12.00 4.46 5.19
C CYS A 97 13.19 3.50 5.05
N PHE A 98 14.33 4.05 4.68
CA PHE A 98 15.58 3.33 4.50
C PHE A 98 16.65 3.89 5.44
N TYR A 99 17.19 3.03 6.30
CA TYR A 99 18.32 3.31 7.18
C TYR A 99 19.56 2.64 6.62
N ALA A 100 20.57 3.42 6.23
CA ALA A 100 21.89 2.91 5.88
C ALA A 100 22.85 3.06 7.06
N ALA A 101 23.82 2.15 7.19
CA ALA A 101 24.94 2.33 8.11
C ALA A 101 25.66 3.67 7.91
N GLU A 102 26.13 4.28 9.00
CA GLU A 102 26.99 5.47 8.94
C GLU A 102 28.36 5.12 8.33
N ASN A 103 28.87 3.93 8.65
CA ASN A 103 30.08 3.41 8.06
C ASN A 103 29.87 3.11 6.57
N SER A 104 30.52 3.89 5.70
CA SER A 104 30.36 3.76 4.25
C SER A 104 30.98 2.49 3.64
N ALA A 105 31.79 1.75 4.40
CA ALA A 105 32.28 0.43 4.01
C ALA A 105 31.34 -0.71 4.41
N SER A 106 30.34 -0.43 5.28
CA SER A 106 29.37 -1.41 5.72
C SER A 106 28.29 -1.64 4.66
N LYS A 107 27.88 -2.90 4.48
CA LYS A 107 26.75 -3.30 3.65
C LYS A 107 25.42 -3.28 4.41
N SER A 108 25.45 -2.90 5.69
CA SER A 108 24.28 -2.97 6.55
C SER A 108 23.27 -1.89 6.21
N TYR A 109 22.02 -2.31 6.12
CA TYR A 109 20.87 -1.42 5.97
C TYR A 109 19.62 -2.08 6.53
N LEU A 110 18.61 -1.26 6.84
CA LEU A 110 17.26 -1.71 7.17
C LEU A 110 16.26 -0.86 6.39
N GLN A 111 15.37 -1.52 5.67
CA GLN A 111 14.29 -0.88 4.93
C GLN A 111 12.94 -1.33 5.51
N ILE A 112 12.04 -0.38 5.67
CA ILE A 112 10.65 -0.61 6.08
C ILE A 112 9.76 0.08 5.06
N ALA A 113 8.83 -0.66 4.47
CA ALA A 113 7.77 -0.13 3.64
C ALA A 113 6.41 -0.46 4.24
N VAL A 114 5.47 0.47 4.13
CA VAL A 114 4.09 0.31 4.62
C VAL A 114 3.13 0.73 3.53
N VAL A 115 2.20 -0.16 3.20
CA VAL A 115 1.09 0.08 2.28
C VAL A 115 -0.21 0.11 3.08
N GLN A 116 -1.02 1.14 2.83
CA GLN A 116 -2.20 1.43 3.65
C GLN A 116 -3.39 1.80 2.78
N SER A 117 -4.56 1.27 3.16
CA SER A 117 -5.83 1.52 2.47
C SER A 117 -6.13 3.02 2.31
N ALA A 118 -5.76 3.85 3.30
CA ALA A 118 -5.98 5.29 3.28
C ALA A 118 -5.21 6.05 2.17
N MET A 119 -4.14 5.47 1.62
CA MET A 119 -3.33 6.08 0.56
C MET A 119 -3.56 5.47 -0.82
N LEU A 120 -4.34 4.39 -0.90
CA LEU A 120 -4.56 3.71 -2.17
C LEU A 120 -5.44 4.58 -3.06
N PRO A 121 -5.10 4.73 -4.36
CA PRO A 121 -5.97 5.42 -5.29
C PRO A 121 -7.34 4.76 -5.26
N GLN A 122 -8.36 5.50 -4.80
CA GLN A 122 -9.73 5.06 -4.97
C GLN A 122 -9.94 4.98 -6.47
N GLY A 123 -10.16 3.77 -6.99
CA GLY A 123 -10.47 3.57 -8.39
C GLY A 123 -11.54 4.58 -8.76
N GLN A 124 -11.27 5.43 -9.76
CA GLN A 124 -12.23 6.43 -10.22
C GLN A 124 -13.53 5.68 -10.48
N GLY A 125 -14.51 5.87 -9.59
CA GLY A 125 -15.85 5.39 -9.83
C GLY A 125 -16.23 5.88 -11.21
N GLN A 126 -16.73 4.99 -12.06
CA GLN A 126 -17.35 5.37 -13.31
C GLN A 126 -18.56 6.24 -12.97
N GLY A 127 -18.32 7.54 -12.80
CA GLY A 127 -19.29 8.58 -12.99
C GLY A 127 -19.57 8.66 -14.48
N GLN A 128 -20.42 7.78 -14.97
CA GLN A 128 -21.27 8.07 -16.11
C GLN A 128 -22.69 7.70 -15.71
N GLY A 129 -23.35 8.63 -15.03
CA GLY A 129 -24.79 8.77 -15.18
C GLY A 129 -25.05 8.97 -16.67
N GLN A 130 -25.55 7.93 -17.34
CA GLN A 130 -26.19 8.10 -18.63
C GLN A 130 -27.39 9.03 -18.42
N PRO A 131 -27.51 10.14 -19.17
CA PRO A 131 -28.76 10.86 -19.23
C PRO A 131 -29.82 9.91 -19.80
N GLN A 132 -30.89 9.70 -19.02
CA GLN A 132 -32.11 9.12 -19.53
C GLN A 132 -32.63 9.99 -20.68
N THR A 133 -32.49 9.54 -21.92
CA THR A 133 -33.32 10.07 -23.01
C THR A 133 -34.51 9.16 -23.18
N SER A 134 -35.60 9.52 -22.51
CA SER A 134 -36.94 9.09 -22.82
C SER A 134 -37.28 9.52 -24.25
N ALA A 135 -37.52 8.57 -25.14
CA ALA A 135 -38.30 8.80 -26.36
C ALA A 135 -39.10 7.54 -26.70
N SER A 136 -40.39 7.75 -26.86
CA SER A 136 -41.48 6.79 -26.95
C SER A 136 -41.68 6.20 -28.35
N SER A 137 -42.13 4.94 -28.37
CA SER A 137 -43.13 4.31 -29.26
C SER A 137 -42.98 4.36 -30.79
N GLY A 138 -42.90 3.17 -31.39
CA GLY A 138 -43.25 2.89 -32.79
C GLY A 138 -43.52 1.39 -33.00
N THR A 139 -44.79 1.05 -33.24
CA THR A 139 -45.37 -0.28 -33.44
C THR A 139 -45.13 -0.81 -34.87
N SER A 140 -44.95 -2.13 -35.07
CA SER A 140 -45.86 -2.99 -35.86
C SER A 140 -45.24 -4.34 -36.31
N SER A 141 -45.91 -5.43 -35.88
CA SER A 141 -46.29 -6.64 -36.66
C SER A 141 -45.29 -7.79 -36.99
N GLN A 142 -45.59 -8.94 -36.36
CA GLN A 142 -45.28 -10.39 -36.59
C GLN A 142 -45.65 -10.93 -38.01
N PRO A 143 -45.54 -12.25 -38.39
CA PRO A 143 -45.12 -13.46 -37.65
C PRO A 143 -44.29 -14.57 -38.38
N GLY A 144 -43.76 -15.52 -37.60
CA GLY A 144 -43.88 -16.97 -37.92
C GLY A 144 -42.59 -17.80 -37.99
N ALA A 145 -42.38 -18.71 -37.03
CA ALA A 145 -42.16 -20.15 -37.25
C ALA A 145 -41.78 -20.88 -35.94
N GLN A 146 -42.52 -21.96 -35.65
CA GLN A 146 -42.31 -22.93 -34.58
C GLN A 146 -41.04 -23.77 -34.81
N GLY A 147 -40.36 -24.12 -33.71
CA GLY A 147 -39.38 -25.21 -33.66
C GLY A 147 -38.98 -25.48 -32.22
N GLY A 148 -39.56 -26.53 -31.62
CA GLY A 148 -39.23 -26.97 -30.26
C GLY A 148 -37.93 -27.77 -30.20
N GLY A 149 -37.35 -27.87 -29.00
CA GLY A 149 -36.20 -28.74 -28.77
C GLY A 149 -35.43 -28.44 -27.47
N GLN A 150 -35.90 -29.07 -26.40
CA GLN A 150 -35.09 -29.68 -25.32
C GLN A 150 -34.08 -28.83 -24.55
N SER A 151 -34.46 -28.57 -23.30
CA SER A 151 -33.58 -28.37 -22.16
C SER A 151 -32.58 -29.51 -22.00
N SER A 152 -31.30 -29.16 -21.94
CA SER A 152 -30.27 -29.99 -21.33
C SER A 152 -29.33 -29.10 -20.55
N ASN A 153 -29.43 -29.23 -19.22
CA ASN A 153 -28.50 -28.70 -18.25
C ASN A 153 -27.07 -29.10 -18.62
N SER A 154 -26.24 -28.12 -18.93
CA SER A 154 -24.81 -28.21 -18.70
C SER A 154 -24.50 -27.34 -17.48
N PRO A 155 -23.75 -27.85 -16.48
CA PRO A 155 -23.22 -26.98 -15.45
C PRO A 155 -22.17 -26.10 -16.10
N GLN A 156 -22.58 -24.90 -16.50
CA GLN A 156 -21.69 -23.80 -16.80
C GLN A 156 -20.91 -23.55 -15.52
N ALA A 157 -19.69 -24.07 -15.48
CA ALA A 157 -18.69 -23.66 -14.51
C ALA A 157 -18.59 -22.13 -14.65
N SER A 158 -19.22 -21.42 -13.73
CA SER A 158 -18.99 -20.01 -13.51
C SER A 158 -17.57 -19.89 -12.96
N GLN A 159 -16.59 -20.04 -13.84
CA GLN A 159 -15.38 -19.24 -13.76
C GLN A 159 -15.85 -17.79 -13.89
N GLY A 160 -16.25 -17.22 -12.76
CA GLY A 160 -16.29 -15.79 -12.58
C GLY A 160 -14.86 -15.28 -12.58
N SER A 161 -14.20 -15.31 -13.75
CA SER A 161 -13.15 -14.34 -14.04
C SER A 161 -13.87 -13.01 -14.24
N SER A 162 -14.33 -12.44 -13.14
CA SER A 162 -14.78 -11.06 -13.11
C SER A 162 -13.51 -10.23 -13.14
N GLY A 163 -13.05 -9.91 -14.35
CA GLY A 163 -12.13 -8.80 -14.60
C GLY A 163 -12.79 -7.46 -14.25
N GLY A 164 -13.24 -7.31 -13.00
CA GLY A 164 -13.48 -6.00 -12.40
C GLY A 164 -12.12 -5.50 -11.94
N GLY A 165 -11.82 -4.21 -12.15
CA GLY A 165 -10.61 -3.61 -11.60
C GLY A 165 -10.60 -3.83 -10.10
N GLU A 166 -9.88 -4.85 -9.64
CA GLU A 166 -9.74 -5.16 -8.22
C GLU A 166 -9.15 -3.92 -7.58
N GLN A 167 -9.91 -3.33 -6.66
CA GLN A 167 -9.45 -2.20 -5.89
C GLN A 167 -8.15 -2.64 -5.22
N LEU A 168 -7.06 -1.92 -5.48
CA LEU A 168 -5.78 -2.21 -4.86
C LEU A 168 -5.99 -2.06 -3.35
N THR A 169 -5.85 -3.16 -2.61
CA THR A 169 -5.92 -3.21 -1.14
C THR A 169 -4.59 -3.74 -0.59
N PRO A 170 -4.24 -3.44 0.67
CA PRO A 170 -3.02 -3.98 1.27
C PRO A 170 -3.02 -5.52 1.29
N LYS A 171 -4.18 -6.13 1.54
CA LYS A 171 -4.35 -7.58 1.49
C LYS A 171 -4.16 -8.13 0.08
N ALA A 172 -4.80 -7.56 -0.94
CA ALA A 172 -4.64 -8.03 -2.32
C ALA A 172 -3.17 -7.91 -2.79
N LEU A 173 -2.50 -6.82 -2.42
CA LEU A 173 -1.07 -6.63 -2.70
C LEU A 173 -0.22 -7.67 -1.96
N TYR A 174 -0.49 -7.93 -0.69
CA TYR A 174 0.18 -8.95 0.10
C TYR A 174 0.06 -10.33 -0.55
N GLU A 175 -1.15 -10.77 -0.89
CA GLU A 175 -1.39 -12.10 -1.49
C GLU A 175 -0.69 -12.23 -2.85
N ALA A 176 -0.80 -11.20 -3.70
CA ALA A 176 -0.12 -11.18 -5.00
C ALA A 176 1.41 -11.25 -4.86
N LEU A 177 1.98 -10.53 -3.91
CA LEU A 177 3.42 -10.56 -3.64
C LEU A 177 3.86 -11.86 -3.00
N LYS A 178 3.08 -12.43 -2.08
CA LYS A 178 3.33 -13.75 -1.49
C LYS A 178 3.38 -14.81 -2.58
N GLN A 179 2.35 -14.89 -3.43
CA GLN A 179 2.31 -15.84 -4.54
C GLN A 179 3.50 -15.69 -5.52
N SER A 180 4.01 -14.46 -5.69
CA SER A 180 5.06 -14.17 -6.69
C SER A 180 6.49 -14.25 -6.14
N MET A 181 6.69 -13.97 -4.85
CA MET A 181 8.01 -13.70 -4.27
C MET A 181 8.33 -14.57 -3.06
N GLU A 182 7.41 -15.38 -2.58
CA GLU A 182 7.65 -16.27 -1.44
C GLU A 182 8.81 -17.22 -1.73
N ASP A 183 9.80 -17.19 -0.85
CA ASP A 183 10.90 -18.14 -0.88
C ASP A 183 10.47 -19.45 -0.23
N LEU A 184 10.16 -20.42 -1.08
CA LEU A 184 9.73 -21.75 -0.69
C LEU A 184 10.84 -22.58 0.00
N ASN A 185 12.10 -22.11 -0.02
CA ASN A 185 13.21 -22.78 0.66
C ASN A 185 13.54 -22.16 2.02
N SER A 186 12.87 -21.07 2.40
CA SER A 186 13.13 -20.40 3.65
C SER A 186 12.57 -21.20 4.85
N ALA A 187 13.32 -21.19 5.96
CA ALA A 187 12.85 -21.81 7.21
C ALA A 187 11.68 -21.00 7.79
N GLU A 188 10.69 -21.70 8.37
CA GLU A 188 9.55 -21.09 9.04
C GLU A 188 10.02 -20.13 10.15
N THR A 189 9.62 -18.86 10.09
CA THR A 189 9.94 -17.86 11.13
C THR A 189 8.87 -17.77 12.22
N GLY A 190 7.86 -18.63 12.18
CA GLY A 190 6.62 -18.44 12.93
C GLY A 190 5.74 -17.34 12.34
N ARG A 191 4.52 -17.22 12.87
CA ARG A 191 3.52 -16.24 12.43
C ARG A 191 3.74 -14.88 13.07
N ILE A 192 3.94 -13.85 12.26
CA ILE A 192 4.06 -12.44 12.65
C ILE A 192 2.92 -11.67 11.97
N GLY A 193 2.17 -10.88 12.75
CA GLY A 193 0.94 -10.24 12.24
C GLY A 193 -0.20 -11.25 12.03
N ASP A 194 -1.09 -10.94 11.09
CA ASP A 194 -2.14 -11.85 10.66
C ASP A 194 -1.59 -12.91 9.71
N ASP A 195 -0.60 -12.59 8.89
CA ASP A 195 0.14 -13.55 8.08
C ASP A 195 1.48 -12.96 7.66
N ASN A 196 2.45 -13.81 7.33
CA ASN A 196 3.72 -13.37 6.79
C ASN A 196 4.29 -14.37 5.77
N PHE A 197 5.20 -13.88 4.94
CA PHE A 197 6.01 -14.70 4.05
C PHE A 197 7.42 -14.14 3.95
N LEU A 198 8.37 -15.01 3.63
CA LEU A 198 9.75 -14.62 3.40
C LEU A 198 10.01 -14.45 1.92
N THR A 199 10.88 -13.50 1.62
CA THR A 199 11.47 -13.29 0.31
C THR A 199 12.98 -13.46 0.44
N ALA A 200 13.70 -13.54 -0.67
CA ALA A 200 15.16 -13.65 -0.66
C ALA A 200 15.89 -12.54 0.14
N GLN A 201 15.26 -11.38 0.36
CA GLN A 201 15.88 -10.22 1.01
C GLN A 201 15.14 -9.69 2.23
N GLY A 202 13.97 -10.24 2.57
CA GLY A 202 13.08 -9.63 3.54
C GLY A 202 11.83 -10.43 3.84
N MET A 203 10.90 -9.81 4.55
CA MET A 203 9.65 -10.39 5.00
C MET A 203 8.48 -9.47 4.64
N GLY A 204 7.47 -10.03 4.00
CA GLY A 204 6.16 -9.40 3.87
C GLY A 204 5.27 -9.81 5.02
N ILE A 205 4.55 -8.85 5.61
CA ILE A 205 3.70 -9.05 6.78
C ILE A 205 2.36 -8.37 6.52
N LEU A 206 1.27 -9.11 6.70
CA LEU A 206 -0.09 -8.60 6.72
C LEU A 206 -0.52 -8.41 8.18
N SER A 207 -1.09 -7.25 8.51
CA SER A 207 -1.69 -7.01 9.83
C SER A 207 -2.84 -6.01 9.70
N GLY A 208 -4.08 -6.47 9.80
CA GLY A 208 -5.28 -5.68 9.56
C GLY A 208 -5.25 -5.02 8.18
N GLU A 209 -5.39 -3.69 8.17
CA GLU A 209 -5.39 -2.84 6.97
C GLU A 209 -3.97 -2.40 6.53
N TYR A 210 -2.93 -3.10 7.00
CA TYR A 210 -1.53 -2.75 6.73
C TYR A 210 -0.82 -3.91 6.08
N TYR A 211 -0.18 -3.64 4.95
CA TYR A 211 0.89 -4.48 4.43
C TYR A 211 2.23 -3.83 4.75
N ILE A 212 3.08 -4.56 5.47
CA ILE A 212 4.41 -4.11 5.88
C ILE A 212 5.43 -5.00 5.20
N TYR A 213 6.43 -4.40 4.57
CA TYR A 213 7.59 -5.11 4.06
C TYR A 213 8.85 -4.64 4.77
N VAL A 214 9.63 -5.58 5.27
CA VAL A 214 10.90 -5.31 5.94
C VAL A 214 12.01 -6.06 5.22
N SER A 215 13.09 -5.37 4.85
CA SER A 215 14.30 -6.00 4.31
C SER A 215 15.54 -5.47 5.00
N ALA A 216 16.60 -6.29 5.01
CA ALA A 216 17.86 -5.91 5.63
C ALA A 216 19.06 -6.36 4.80
N GLY A 217 20.13 -5.57 4.89
CA GLY A 217 21.47 -5.95 4.48
C GLY A 217 22.38 -6.07 5.69
N SER A 218 23.42 -6.88 5.57
CA SER A 218 24.44 -7.05 6.59
C SER A 218 25.78 -7.41 5.95
N ASN A 219 26.88 -7.12 6.64
CA ASN A 219 28.20 -7.64 6.29
C ASN A 219 28.32 -9.15 6.52
N ASP A 220 27.48 -9.70 7.41
CA ASP A 220 27.27 -11.12 7.62
C ASP A 220 25.89 -11.53 7.06
N PRO A 221 25.82 -12.14 5.86
CA PRO A 221 24.58 -12.57 5.27
C PRO A 221 23.79 -13.57 6.12
N ALA A 222 24.46 -14.35 6.98
CA ALA A 222 23.81 -15.33 7.85
C ALA A 222 23.00 -14.65 8.98
N ALA A 223 23.31 -13.39 9.31
CA ALA A 223 22.56 -12.61 10.29
C ALA A 223 21.24 -12.05 9.73
N ILE A 224 21.10 -11.92 8.40
CA ILE A 224 19.95 -11.26 7.75
C ILE A 224 18.60 -11.84 8.18
N PRO A 225 18.38 -13.17 8.19
CA PRO A 225 17.08 -13.73 8.60
C PRO A 225 16.68 -13.36 10.03
N VAL A 226 17.66 -13.31 10.94
CA VAL A 226 17.43 -12.93 12.35
C VAL A 226 17.07 -11.45 12.46
N ILE A 227 17.79 -10.58 11.75
CA ILE A 227 17.54 -9.13 11.71
C ILE A 227 16.13 -8.86 11.14
N VAL A 228 15.80 -9.48 10.00
CA VAL A 228 14.50 -9.31 9.34
C VAL A 228 13.37 -9.76 10.25
N LYS A 229 13.50 -10.92 10.91
CA LYS A 229 12.51 -11.42 11.87
C LYS A 229 12.31 -10.45 13.04
N ALA A 230 13.41 -10.01 13.67
CA ALA A 230 13.35 -9.09 14.80
C ALA A 230 12.74 -7.74 14.41
N ALA A 231 13.07 -7.23 13.22
CA ALA A 231 12.50 -6.01 12.68
C ALA A 231 11.00 -6.15 12.35
N GLY A 232 10.57 -7.30 11.83
CA GLY A 232 9.16 -7.62 11.62
C GLY A 232 8.37 -7.65 12.93
N GLU A 233 8.88 -8.34 13.95
CA GLU A 233 8.28 -8.38 15.29
C GLU A 233 8.19 -6.99 15.93
N MET A 234 9.26 -6.20 15.80
CA MET A 234 9.31 -4.83 16.30
C MET A 234 8.28 -3.94 15.59
N SER A 235 8.15 -4.07 14.27
CA SER A 235 7.16 -3.34 13.48
C SER A 235 5.74 -3.62 13.97
N ILE A 236 5.37 -4.89 14.19
CA ILE A 236 4.04 -5.25 14.68
C ILE A 236 3.82 -4.79 16.12
N ARG A 237 4.82 -4.91 17.00
CA ARG A 237 4.73 -4.38 18.36
C ARG A 237 4.44 -2.87 18.36
N ASN A 238 5.18 -2.12 17.54
CA ASN A 238 5.00 -0.68 17.45
C ASN A 238 3.69 -0.31 16.76
N LEU A 239 3.24 -1.06 15.76
CA LEU A 239 1.93 -0.87 15.13
C LEU A 239 0.81 -0.97 16.17
N LYS A 240 0.80 -2.04 16.99
CA LYS A 240 -0.17 -2.23 18.08
C LYS A 240 -0.16 -1.08 19.07
N ARG A 241 1.03 -0.67 19.52
CA ARG A 241 1.20 0.49 20.41
C ARG A 241 0.62 1.77 19.81
N ILE A 242 0.79 1.99 18.50
CA ILE A 242 0.24 3.17 17.81
C ILE A 242 -1.29 3.09 17.73
N GLN A 243 -1.85 1.88 17.57
CA GLN A 243 -3.28 1.62 17.52
C GLN A 243 -3.94 1.61 18.91
N GLY A 244 -3.16 1.63 19.98
CA GLY A 244 -3.65 1.58 21.36
C GLY A 244 -4.02 0.18 21.85
N GLU A 245 -3.40 -0.85 21.25
CA GLU A 245 -3.54 -2.28 21.61
C GLU A 245 -2.44 -2.79 22.54
#